data_AF-A0A519XX82-F1
#
_entry.id   AF-A0A519XX82-F1
#
_cell.length_a   1.000
_cell.length_b   1.000
_cell.length_c   1.000
_cell.angle_alpha   90.00
_cell.angle_beta   90.00
_cell.angle_gamma   90.00
#
_symmetry.space_group_name_H-M   'P 1'
#
loop_
_entity.id
_entity.type
_entity.pdbx_description
1 polymer ?
#
loop_
_entity_poly.entity_id
_entity_poly.type
_entity_poly.pdbx_seq_one_letter_code
_entity_poly.pdbx_strand_id
1 'polypeptide(L)'
;VNHFRPATILELGTSLGLTTAYLALADSRHQIITFEGCPNTAAVARQTFDELGIKNVRLVEGNLDQTLPATLASLSQPLDFVFFDGNHRYEPTLRYFEQCLANAHENSVFVLDDIHWSAEMERAWAAIKAHPSVTVTIDLFYVGLVFFRKKQRREDFWLRY
;
A
#
# COMPACT_ATOMS: atom_id res chain seq x y z
N VAL A 1 -1.07 9.40 -6.95
CA VAL A 1 -2.38 8.78 -7.27
C VAL A 1 -3.06 9.45 -8.46
N ASN A 2 -3.40 10.75 -8.45
CA ASN A 2 -4.05 11.44 -9.59
C ASN A 2 -3.38 11.27 -10.97
N HIS A 3 -2.05 11.21 -11.02
CA HIS A 3 -1.32 10.97 -12.25
C HIS A 3 -1.55 9.56 -12.83
N PHE A 4 -1.51 8.54 -11.95
CA PHE A 4 -1.62 7.13 -12.34
C PHE A 4 -3.07 6.66 -12.50
N ARG A 5 -4.04 7.36 -11.87
CA ARG A 5 -5.48 7.05 -11.90
C ARG A 5 -5.78 5.55 -11.61
N PRO A 6 -5.27 5.00 -10.50
CA PRO A 6 -5.42 3.58 -10.18
C PRO A 6 -6.90 3.23 -9.96
N ALA A 7 -7.41 2.17 -10.59
CA ALA A 7 -8.79 1.74 -10.34
C ALA A 7 -8.90 1.01 -9.00
N THR A 8 -7.96 0.12 -8.69
CA THR A 8 -7.94 -0.66 -7.44
C THR A 8 -6.79 -0.21 -6.55
N ILE A 9 -7.13 0.32 -5.38
CA ILE A 9 -6.19 0.79 -4.36
C ILE A 9 -6.30 -0.11 -3.13
N LEU A 10 -5.17 -0.59 -2.64
CA LEU A 10 -5.07 -1.31 -1.38
C LEU A 10 -4.25 -0.49 -0.38
N GLU A 11 -4.71 -0.37 0.85
CA GLU A 11 -4.00 0.32 1.93
C GLU A 11 -3.90 -0.60 3.15
N LEU A 12 -2.68 -0.89 3.58
CA LEU A 12 -2.43 -1.74 4.74
C LEU A 12 -2.13 -0.85 5.94
N GLY A 13 -3.15 -0.52 6.73
CA GLY A 13 -3.07 0.42 7.85
C GLY A 13 -4.03 1.60 7.69
N THR A 14 -5.29 1.44 8.11
CA THR A 14 -6.29 2.52 8.02
C THR A 14 -6.05 3.61 9.06
N SER A 15 -5.69 3.22 10.30
CA SER A 15 -5.65 4.14 11.44
C SER A 15 -6.96 4.93 11.53
N LEU A 16 -6.90 6.25 11.70
CA LEU A 16 -8.07 7.13 11.77
C LEU A 16 -8.76 7.39 10.40
N GLY A 17 -8.29 6.79 9.31
CA GLY A 17 -8.90 6.90 7.98
C GLY A 17 -8.50 8.14 7.18
N LEU A 18 -7.52 8.93 7.64
CA LEU A 18 -7.13 10.17 6.95
C LEU A 18 -6.43 9.88 5.61
N THR A 19 -5.43 8.99 5.59
CA THR A 19 -4.74 8.58 4.36
C THR A 19 -5.73 7.97 3.37
N THR A 20 -6.59 7.07 3.85
CA THR A 20 -7.69 6.50 3.07
C THR A 20 -8.58 7.57 2.46
N ALA A 21 -8.93 8.61 3.22
CA ALA A 21 -9.78 9.70 2.75
C ALA A 21 -9.11 10.51 1.63
N TYR A 22 -7.82 10.82 1.76
CA TYR A 22 -7.06 11.47 0.68
C TYR A 22 -7.02 10.61 -0.60
N LEU A 23 -6.84 9.30 -0.46
CA LEU A 23 -6.86 8.38 -1.60
C LEU A 23 -8.26 8.33 -2.24
N ALA A 24 -9.32 8.34 -1.43
CA ALA A 24 -10.71 8.20 -1.86
C ALA A 24 -11.24 9.43 -2.58
N LEU A 25 -10.92 10.61 -2.06
CA LEU A 25 -11.37 11.90 -2.58
C LEU A 25 -10.55 12.37 -3.79
N ALA A 26 -9.39 11.77 -4.03
CA ALA A 26 -8.55 12.08 -5.19
C ALA A 26 -9.28 11.79 -6.54
N ASP A 27 -10.05 10.72 -6.61
CA ASP A 27 -10.89 10.37 -7.78
C ASP A 27 -12.02 9.41 -7.35
N SER A 28 -13.27 9.73 -7.70
CA SER A 28 -14.43 8.90 -7.33
C SER A 28 -14.46 7.53 -8.00
N ARG A 29 -13.63 7.30 -9.03
CA ARG A 29 -13.50 6.00 -9.70
C ARG A 29 -12.62 5.02 -8.95
N HIS A 30 -11.77 5.50 -8.05
CA HIS A 30 -10.95 4.62 -7.21
C HIS A 30 -11.86 3.70 -6.40
N GLN A 31 -11.49 2.43 -6.28
CA GLN A 31 -12.03 1.49 -5.31
C GLN A 31 -10.94 1.22 -4.29
N ILE A 32 -11.16 1.65 -3.05
CA ILE A 32 -10.17 1.51 -1.99
C ILE A 32 -10.58 0.40 -1.05
N ILE A 33 -9.62 -0.47 -0.75
CA ILE A 33 -9.73 -1.47 0.30
C ILE A 33 -8.66 -1.14 1.34
N THR A 34 -9.09 -0.90 2.56
CA THR A 34 -8.20 -0.53 3.67
C THR A 34 -8.37 -1.49 4.85
N PHE A 35 -7.31 -1.72 5.62
CA PHE A 35 -7.31 -2.68 6.73
C PHE A 35 -7.01 -2.04 8.08
N GLU A 36 -7.81 -2.38 9.09
CA GLU A 36 -7.61 -1.94 10.47
C GLU A 36 -7.76 -3.12 11.44
N GLY A 37 -6.77 -3.30 12.31
CA GLY A 37 -6.73 -4.41 13.25
C GLY A 37 -7.53 -4.15 14.52
N CYS A 38 -7.69 -2.90 14.92
CA CYS A 38 -8.41 -2.50 16.13
C CYS A 38 -9.87 -2.10 15.81
N PRO A 39 -10.89 -2.83 16.33
CA PRO A 39 -12.29 -2.50 16.09
C PRO A 39 -12.68 -1.07 16.46
N ASN A 40 -12.11 -0.55 17.55
CA ASN A 40 -12.40 0.80 18.02
C ASN A 40 -11.82 1.86 17.07
N THR A 41 -10.58 1.67 16.60
CA THR A 41 -9.96 2.54 15.59
C THR A 41 -10.72 2.45 14.26
N ALA A 42 -11.11 1.25 13.84
CA ALA A 42 -11.93 1.04 12.65
C ALA A 42 -13.28 1.76 12.73
N ALA A 43 -13.89 1.83 13.92
CA ALA A 43 -15.12 2.60 14.13
C ALA A 43 -14.91 4.11 13.90
N VAL A 44 -13.79 4.66 14.38
CA VAL A 44 -13.42 6.08 14.15
C VAL A 44 -13.13 6.35 12.67
N ALA A 45 -12.45 5.44 11.97
CA ALA A 45 -12.23 5.55 10.54
C ALA A 45 -13.56 5.55 9.75
N ARG A 46 -14.50 4.67 10.11
CA ARG A 46 -15.85 4.66 9.49
C ARG A 46 -16.59 5.98 9.72
N GLN A 47 -16.55 6.52 10.94
CA GLN A 47 -17.12 7.83 11.23
C GLN A 47 -16.50 8.92 10.34
N THR A 48 -15.18 8.92 10.18
CA THR A 48 -14.47 9.85 9.29
C THR A 48 -14.96 9.73 7.85
N PHE A 49 -15.14 8.51 7.35
CA PHE A 49 -15.67 8.29 5.99
C PHE A 49 -17.11 8.78 5.84
N ASP A 50 -17.95 8.56 6.84
CA ASP A 50 -19.34 9.00 6.82
C ASP A 50 -19.45 10.53 6.86
N GLU A 51 -18.68 11.20 7.72
CA GLU A 51 -18.63 12.67 7.82
C GLU A 51 -18.15 13.32 6.52
N LEU A 52 -17.19 12.69 5.83
CA LEU A 52 -16.66 13.15 4.55
C LEU A 52 -17.49 12.70 3.34
N GLY A 53 -18.56 11.93 3.54
CA GLY A 53 -19.41 11.41 2.46
C GLY A 53 -18.70 10.43 1.52
N ILE A 54 -17.66 9.75 1.97
CA ILE A 54 -16.87 8.80 1.19
C ILE A 54 -17.65 7.49 1.03
N LYS A 55 -17.81 7.03 -0.22
CA LYS A 55 -18.60 5.82 -0.57
C LYS A 55 -17.84 4.75 -1.34
N ASN A 56 -16.60 5.06 -1.73
CA ASN A 56 -15.74 4.19 -2.53
C ASN A 56 -14.63 3.52 -1.71
N VAL A 57 -14.86 3.34 -0.41
CA VAL A 57 -13.95 2.69 0.54
C VAL A 57 -14.62 1.45 1.15
N ARG A 58 -13.91 0.34 1.14
CA ARG A 58 -14.22 -0.87 1.90
C ARG A 58 -13.18 -1.03 3.02
N LEU A 59 -13.60 -0.83 4.26
CA LEU A 59 -12.77 -1.13 5.43
C LEU A 59 -12.90 -2.61 5.81
N VAL A 60 -11.78 -3.32 5.88
CA VAL A 60 -11.67 -4.70 6.33
C VAL A 60 -11.09 -4.71 7.74
N GLU A 61 -11.89 -5.15 8.71
CA GLU A 61 -11.49 -5.21 10.11
C GLU A 61 -10.88 -6.58 10.44
N GLY A 62 -9.80 -6.58 11.22
CA GLY A 62 -9.18 -7.79 11.76
C GLY A 62 -7.68 -7.89 11.51
N ASN A 63 -7.07 -8.97 12.00
CA ASN A 63 -5.63 -9.19 11.87
C ASN A 63 -5.25 -9.30 10.38
N LEU A 64 -4.33 -8.44 9.95
CA LEU A 64 -3.86 -8.35 8.57
C LEU A 64 -3.31 -9.68 8.03
N ASP A 65 -2.66 -10.49 8.87
CA ASP A 65 -2.14 -11.82 8.50
C ASP A 65 -3.24 -12.78 8.05
N GLN A 66 -4.47 -12.57 8.53
CA GLN A 66 -5.62 -13.40 8.23
C GLN A 66 -6.50 -12.79 7.14
N THR A 67 -6.68 -11.46 7.17
CA THR A 67 -7.61 -10.75 6.30
C THR A 67 -7.03 -10.42 4.93
N LEU A 68 -5.72 -10.17 4.83
CA LEU A 68 -5.07 -9.82 3.56
C LEU A 68 -5.15 -10.97 2.53
N PRO A 69 -4.78 -12.24 2.84
CA PRO A 69 -4.84 -13.33 1.86
C PRO A 69 -6.26 -13.55 1.32
N ALA A 70 -7.26 -13.55 2.21
CA ALA A 70 -8.65 -13.75 1.84
C ALA A 70 -9.18 -12.60 0.96
N THR A 71 -8.77 -11.37 1.26
CA THR A 71 -9.16 -10.19 0.49
C THR A 71 -8.56 -10.21 -0.90
N LEU A 72 -7.25 -10.50 -1.02
CA LEU A 72 -6.56 -10.61 -2.30
C LEU A 72 -7.15 -11.71 -3.18
N ALA A 73 -7.48 -12.87 -2.61
CA ALA A 73 -8.12 -13.97 -3.33
C ALA A 73 -9.52 -13.62 -3.89
N SER A 74 -10.19 -12.62 -3.33
CA SER A 74 -11.51 -12.16 -3.77
C SER A 74 -11.48 -11.07 -4.84
N LEU A 75 -10.29 -10.55 -5.19
CA LEU A 75 -10.16 -9.49 -6.16
C LEU A 75 -10.48 -9.98 -7.57
N SER A 76 -11.31 -9.22 -8.29
CA SER A 76 -11.63 -9.46 -9.70
C SER A 76 -10.72 -8.70 -10.66
N GLN A 77 -9.95 -7.74 -10.15
CA GLN A 77 -9.02 -6.89 -10.89
C GLN A 77 -7.67 -6.86 -10.18
N PRO A 78 -6.56 -6.68 -10.90
CA PRO A 78 -5.25 -6.55 -10.29
C PRO A 78 -5.13 -5.26 -9.47
N LEU A 79 -4.10 -5.19 -8.62
CA LEU A 79 -3.79 -4.04 -7.81
C LEU A 79 -3.05 -2.98 -8.63
N ASP A 80 -3.62 -1.79 -8.79
CA ASP A 80 -2.96 -0.67 -9.45
C ASP A 80 -2.05 0.10 -8.49
N PHE A 81 -2.46 0.20 -7.22
CA PHE A 81 -1.73 0.94 -6.19
C PHE A 81 -1.83 0.26 -4.84
N VAL A 82 -0.72 0.18 -4.11
CA VAL A 82 -0.69 -0.36 -2.74
C VAL A 82 0.09 0.58 -1.82
N PHE A 83 -0.51 0.98 -0.70
CA PHE A 83 0.13 1.74 0.37
C PHE A 83 0.40 0.83 1.57
N PHE A 84 1.66 0.66 1.94
CA PHE A 84 2.09 -0.17 3.07
C PHE A 84 2.42 0.73 4.27
N ASP A 85 1.51 0.77 5.25
CA ASP A 85 1.61 1.56 6.49
C ASP A 85 1.22 0.70 7.70
N GLY A 86 1.66 -0.55 7.67
CA GLY A 86 1.24 -1.59 8.60
C GLY A 86 2.41 -2.38 9.14
N ASN A 87 2.43 -2.60 10.46
CA ASN A 87 3.34 -3.50 11.20
C ASN A 87 4.80 -3.01 11.32
N HIS A 88 5.40 -2.41 10.28
CA HIS A 88 6.78 -1.86 10.22
C HIS A 88 7.87 -2.79 10.79
N ARG A 89 7.71 -4.10 10.58
CA ARG A 89 8.67 -5.15 10.93
C ARG A 89 9.12 -5.87 9.67
N TYR A 90 10.36 -6.37 9.67
CA TYR A 90 10.99 -6.89 8.45
C TYR A 90 10.15 -8.00 7.81
N GLU A 91 9.80 -9.01 8.61
CA GLU A 91 9.16 -10.22 8.11
C GLU A 91 7.71 -9.95 7.63
N PRO A 92 6.83 -9.29 8.40
CA PRO A 92 5.49 -8.97 7.93
C PRO A 92 5.50 -8.08 6.68
N THR A 93 6.35 -7.05 6.63
CA THR A 93 6.44 -6.14 5.47
C THR A 93 6.77 -6.91 4.19
N LEU A 94 7.78 -7.79 4.22
CA LEU A 94 8.11 -8.61 3.06
C LEU A 94 7.00 -9.60 2.70
N ARG A 95 6.39 -10.24 3.69
CA ARG A 95 5.30 -11.18 3.44
C ARG A 95 4.12 -10.49 2.77
N TYR A 96 3.71 -9.31 3.25
CA TYR A 96 2.62 -8.55 2.64
C TYR A 96 2.99 -8.04 1.25
N PHE A 97 4.24 -7.59 1.06
CA PHE A 97 4.76 -7.19 -0.24
C PHE A 97 4.62 -8.32 -1.27
N GLU A 98 5.07 -9.54 -0.94
CA GLU A 98 4.97 -10.71 -1.83
C GLU A 98 3.51 -11.08 -2.15
N GLN A 99 2.62 -11.05 -1.15
CA GLN A 99 1.19 -11.32 -1.36
C GLN A 99 0.56 -10.30 -2.31
N CYS A 100 0.87 -9.02 -2.14
CA CYS A 100 0.38 -7.96 -3.02
C CYS A 100 1.01 -8.07 -4.42
N LEU A 101 2.30 -8.38 -4.50
CA LEU A 101 3.04 -8.53 -5.75
C LEU A 101 2.45 -9.62 -6.65
N ALA A 102 1.95 -10.70 -6.08
CA ALA A 102 1.23 -11.75 -6.81
C ALA A 102 -0.04 -11.25 -7.53
N ASN A 103 -0.59 -10.11 -7.13
CA ASN A 103 -1.77 -9.47 -7.71
C ASN A 103 -1.42 -8.17 -8.45
N ALA A 104 -0.14 -7.84 -8.62
CA ALA A 104 0.33 -6.66 -9.33
C ALA A 104 0.44 -6.90 -10.84
N HIS A 105 0.56 -5.82 -11.59
CA HIS A 105 0.85 -5.78 -13.02
C HIS A 105 1.99 -4.79 -13.30
N GLU A 106 2.44 -4.70 -14.55
CA GLU A 106 3.64 -3.91 -14.90
C GLU A 106 3.50 -2.40 -14.65
N ASN A 107 2.27 -1.90 -14.45
CA ASN A 107 1.99 -0.50 -14.17
C ASN A 107 1.58 -0.24 -12.72
N SER A 108 1.60 -1.27 -11.86
CA SER A 108 1.33 -1.09 -10.44
C SER A 108 2.37 -0.19 -9.79
N VAL A 109 1.95 0.55 -8.77
CA VAL A 109 2.83 1.37 -7.94
C VAL A 109 2.65 0.96 -6.49
N PHE A 110 3.72 0.49 -5.87
CA PHE A 110 3.73 0.18 -4.44
C PHE A 110 4.45 1.31 -3.70
N VAL A 111 3.88 1.72 -2.58
CA VAL A 111 4.37 2.81 -1.75
C VAL A 111 4.54 2.29 -0.32
N LEU A 112 5.75 2.36 0.20
CA LEU A 112 6.06 1.92 1.56
C LEU A 112 6.34 3.13 2.42
N ASP A 113 5.63 3.23 3.55
CA ASP A 113 5.90 4.23 4.55
C ASP A 113 7.02 3.78 5.49
N ASP A 114 7.71 4.74 6.10
CA ASP A 114 8.69 4.52 7.16
C ASP A 114 9.85 3.59 6.77
N ILE A 115 10.36 3.70 5.54
CA ILE A 115 11.42 2.83 5.00
C ILE A 115 12.75 2.89 5.78
N HIS A 116 13.00 3.96 6.53
CA HIS A 116 14.18 4.15 7.39
C HIS A 116 13.88 4.18 8.90
N TRP A 117 12.65 3.80 9.30
CA TRP A 117 12.22 3.89 10.71
C TRP A 117 13.04 3.02 11.68
N SER A 118 13.50 1.86 11.21
CA SER A 118 14.22 0.90 12.04
C SER A 118 15.19 0.07 11.21
N ALA A 119 16.13 -0.61 11.88
CA ALA A 119 17.04 -1.56 11.22
C ALA A 119 16.28 -2.70 10.50
N GLU A 120 15.09 -3.06 10.98
CA GLU A 120 14.23 -4.03 10.30
C GLU A 120 13.63 -3.45 9.01
N MET A 121 13.19 -2.19 9.02
CA MET A 121 12.67 -1.52 7.82
C MET A 121 13.76 -1.23 6.80
N GLU A 122 14.97 -0.86 7.23
CA GLU A 122 16.14 -0.76 6.34
C GLU A 122 16.40 -2.08 5.60
N ARG A 123 16.33 -3.19 6.35
CA ARG A 123 16.50 -4.53 5.77
C ARG A 123 15.36 -4.87 4.82
N ALA A 124 14.12 -4.49 5.15
CA ALA A 124 12.95 -4.73 4.30
C ALA A 124 13.06 -3.95 2.99
N TRP A 125 13.43 -2.68 3.08
CA TRP A 125 13.64 -1.82 1.93
C TRP A 125 14.76 -2.33 1.03
N ALA A 126 15.89 -2.74 1.59
CA ALA A 126 16.98 -3.36 0.84
C ALA A 126 16.52 -4.66 0.12
N ALA A 127 15.73 -5.50 0.78
CA ALA A 127 15.20 -6.72 0.20
C ALA A 127 14.18 -6.45 -0.92
N ILE A 128 13.30 -5.45 -0.76
CA ILE A 128 12.34 -5.05 -1.79
C ILE A 128 13.05 -4.48 -3.01
N LYS A 129 14.02 -3.58 -2.82
CA LYS A 129 14.88 -3.09 -3.91
C LYS A 129 15.57 -4.25 -4.62
N ALA A 130 16.02 -5.27 -3.87
CA ALA A 130 16.69 -6.44 -4.40
C ALA A 130 15.79 -7.32 -5.28
N HIS A 131 14.47 -7.30 -5.05
CA HIS A 131 13.52 -8.27 -5.60
C HIS A 131 13.54 -8.31 -7.15
N PRO A 132 13.53 -9.49 -7.81
CA PRO A 132 13.66 -9.62 -9.27
C PRO A 132 12.56 -8.93 -10.08
N SER A 133 11.34 -8.85 -9.54
CA SER A 133 10.21 -8.17 -10.21
C SER A 133 10.30 -6.64 -10.11
N VAL A 134 11.09 -6.10 -9.18
CA VAL A 134 11.25 -4.66 -8.97
C VAL A 134 12.21 -4.10 -10.00
N THR A 135 11.77 -3.03 -10.65
CA THR A 135 12.49 -2.38 -11.76
C THR A 135 12.96 -1.00 -11.38
N VAL A 136 12.12 -0.17 -10.77
CA VAL A 136 12.53 1.15 -10.31
C VAL A 136 12.15 1.31 -8.86
N THR A 137 13.06 1.85 -8.07
CA THR A 137 12.74 2.39 -6.75
C THR A 137 13.09 3.85 -6.64
N ILE A 138 12.29 4.59 -5.88
CA ILE A 138 12.57 5.98 -5.53
C ILE A 138 12.46 6.10 -4.02
N ASP A 139 13.58 6.38 -3.39
CA ASP A 139 13.70 6.64 -1.97
C ASP A 139 13.49 8.14 -1.70
N LEU A 140 12.38 8.47 -1.04
CA LEU A 140 12.03 9.85 -0.66
C LEU A 140 12.29 10.11 0.83
N PHE A 141 13.24 9.38 1.43
CA PHE A 141 13.56 9.36 2.85
C PHE A 141 12.47 8.77 3.75
N TYR A 142 11.30 9.40 3.83
CA TYR A 142 10.20 8.84 4.63
C TYR A 142 9.48 7.72 3.90
N VAL A 143 9.38 7.82 2.57
CA VAL A 143 8.56 6.94 1.75
C VAL A 143 9.38 6.33 0.62
N GLY A 144 9.20 5.04 0.36
CA GLY A 144 9.76 4.35 -0.80
C GLY A 144 8.70 4.10 -1.87
N LEU A 145 8.99 4.47 -3.12
CA LEU A 145 8.17 4.13 -4.28
C LEU A 145 8.78 2.95 -5.02
N VAL A 146 7.95 2.01 -5.48
CA VAL A 146 8.37 0.77 -6.15
C VAL A 146 7.55 0.55 -7.42
N PHE A 147 8.23 0.26 -8.53
CA PHE A 147 7.63 0.07 -9.85
C PHE A 147 8.11 -1.24 -10.54
N PHE A 148 7.29 -1.78 -11.44
CA PHE A 148 7.44 -3.13 -12.01
C PHE A 148 7.47 -3.18 -13.56
N ARG A 149 7.81 -2.07 -14.22
CA ARG A 149 7.77 -1.93 -15.68
C ARG A 149 8.87 -2.76 -16.38
N LYS A 150 8.46 -3.84 -17.04
CA LYS A 150 9.38 -4.81 -17.67
C LYS A 150 10.27 -4.27 -18.79
N LYS A 151 9.90 -3.14 -19.40
CA LYS A 151 10.65 -2.51 -20.51
C LYS A 151 11.66 -1.46 -20.04
N GLN A 152 11.78 -1.21 -18.74
CA GLN A 152 12.73 -0.25 -18.18
C GLN A 152 13.93 -0.98 -17.56
N ARG A 153 15.10 -0.34 -17.60
CA ARG A 153 16.28 -0.83 -16.89
C ARG A 153 16.05 -0.73 -15.39
N ARG A 154 16.73 -1.60 -14.64
CA ARG A 154 16.70 -1.52 -13.19
C ARG A 154 17.48 -0.31 -12.68
N GLU A 155 16.82 0.55 -11.91
CA GLU A 155 17.38 1.81 -11.41
C GLU A 155 16.82 2.14 -10.02
N ASP A 156 17.69 2.54 -9.09
CA ASP A 156 17.32 2.97 -7.75
C ASP A 156 17.72 4.44 -7.58
N PHE A 157 16.73 5.30 -7.32
CA PHE A 157 16.92 6.73 -7.09
C PHE A 157 16.74 7.04 -5.60
N TRP A 158 17.45 8.04 -5.08
CA TRP A 158 17.21 8.56 -3.75
C TRP A 158 17.32 10.08 -3.73
N LEU A 159 16.48 10.72 -2.91
CA LEU A 159 16.60 12.14 -2.65
C LEU A 159 17.86 12.42 -1.85
N ARG A 160 18.74 13.27 -2.40
CA ARG A 160 19.91 13.78 -1.70
C ARG A 160 19.55 15.14 -1.08
N TYR A 161 19.55 15.20 0.25
CA TYR A 161 19.50 16.44 1.02
C TYR A 161 20.77 16.57 1.88
#